data_AF-A0A950TN22-F1
#
_entry.id   AF-A0A950TN22-F1
#
_cell.length_a   1.000
_cell.length_b   1.000
_cell.length_c   1.000
_cell.angle_alpha   90.00
_cell.angle_beta   90.00
_cell.angle_gamma   90.00
#
_symmetry.space_group_name_H-M   'P 1'
#
loop_
_entity.id
_entity.type
_entity.pdbx_description
1 polymer ?
#
loop_
_entity_poly.entity_id
_entity_poly.type
_entity_poly.pdbx_seq_one_letter_code
_entity_poly.pdbx_strand_id
1 'polypeptide(L)'
;QLSTTETPECQAFWLLIAHIAAGLLMSLASPAGHGFGLGVWTALVLLGISSGLAHCVYVRAYALAPVSALAPYEYTMLVWGGIAGFLVFSEVPSWTTLAGAAVIASAGLYNLHRERKLAEPGA
;
A
#
# COMPACT_ATOMS: atom_id res chain seq x y z
N GLN A 1 -3.73 -23.31 -1.68
CA GLN A 1 -2.46 -23.87 -2.19
C GLN A 1 -1.80 -22.91 -3.19
N LEU A 2 -1.53 -21.67 -2.77
CA LEU A 2 -0.72 -20.70 -3.53
C LEU A 2 0.54 -20.28 -2.75
N SER A 3 0.58 -20.56 -1.44
CA SER A 3 1.69 -20.22 -0.54
C SER A 3 2.89 -21.17 -0.60
N THR A 4 2.86 -22.17 -1.49
CA THR A 4 3.95 -23.15 -1.65
C THR A 4 4.81 -22.92 -2.90
N THR A 5 4.37 -22.08 -3.84
CA THR A 5 5.09 -21.84 -5.10
C THR A 5 5.67 -20.44 -5.23
N GLU A 6 5.15 -19.46 -4.50
CA GLU A 6 5.67 -18.09 -4.53
C GLU A 6 6.78 -17.95 -3.48
N THR A 7 8.02 -18.12 -3.92
CA THR A 7 9.16 -17.81 -3.07
C THR A 7 9.31 -16.28 -2.95
N PRO A 8 9.86 -15.77 -1.83
CA PRO A 8 10.15 -14.34 -1.66
C PRO A 8 10.89 -13.72 -2.84
N GLU A 9 11.76 -14.50 -3.51
CA GLU A 9 12.49 -14.03 -4.68
C GLU A 9 11.59 -13.84 -5.91
N CYS A 10 10.55 -14.67 -6.10
CA CYS A 10 9.58 -14.53 -7.20
C CYS A 10 8.73 -13.25 -7.04
N GLN A 11 8.27 -12.98 -5.82
CA GLN A 11 7.53 -11.75 -5.51
C GLN A 11 8.40 -10.51 -5.73
N ALA A 12 9.65 -10.54 -5.26
CA ALA A 12 10.60 -9.46 -5.49
C ALA A 12 10.91 -9.28 -6.99
N PHE A 13 11.07 -10.38 -7.73
CA PHE A 13 11.33 -10.37 -9.17
C PHE A 13 10.21 -9.71 -9.96
N TRP A 14 8.96 -10.13 -9.75
CA TRP A 14 7.82 -9.53 -10.44
C TRP A 14 7.60 -8.07 -10.06
N LEU A 15 7.83 -7.71 -8.79
CA LEU A 15 7.74 -6.33 -8.33
C LEU A 15 8.82 -5.45 -8.95
N LEU A 16 10.05 -5.95 -9.08
CA LEU A 16 11.15 -5.24 -9.76
C LEU A 16 10.82 -5.02 -11.24
N ILE A 17 10.30 -6.04 -11.93
CA ILE A 17 9.85 -5.90 -13.33
C ILE A 17 8.78 -4.83 -13.45
N ALA A 18 7.77 -4.84 -12.57
CA ALA A 18 6.69 -3.86 -12.59
C ALA A 18 7.20 -2.42 -12.37
N HIS A 19 8.13 -2.22 -11.43
CA HIS A 19 8.71 -0.90 -11.16
C HIS A 19 9.60 -0.40 -12.30
N ILE A 20 10.40 -1.28 -12.93
CA ILE A 20 11.20 -0.94 -14.11
C ILE A 20 10.29 -0.54 -15.27
N ALA A 21 9.24 -1.33 -15.52
CA ALA A 21 8.27 -1.03 -16.57
C ALA A 21 7.55 0.30 -16.32
N ALA A 22 7.09 0.55 -15.09
CA ALA A 22 6.46 1.81 -14.71
C ALA A 22 7.41 3.00 -14.84
N GLY A 23 8.66 2.86 -14.41
CA GLY A 23 9.71 3.88 -14.54
C GLY A 23 10.04 4.18 -16.00
N LEU A 24 10.14 3.16 -16.84
CA LEU A 24 10.34 3.31 -18.29
C LEU A 24 9.16 4.02 -18.94
N LEU A 25 7.93 3.63 -18.59
CA LEU A 25 6.71 4.21 -19.14
C LEU A 25 6.55 5.69 -18.74
N MET A 26 6.88 6.03 -17.49
CA MET A 26 6.94 7.42 -17.02
C MET A 26 8.04 8.23 -17.70
N SER A 27 9.21 7.63 -17.95
CA SER A 27 10.31 8.27 -18.68
C SER A 27 9.91 8.60 -20.12
N LEU A 28 9.28 7.65 -20.82
CA LEU A 28 8.81 7.83 -22.20
C LEU A 28 7.62 8.79 -22.32
N ALA A 29 6.77 8.88 -21.29
CA ALA A 29 5.66 9.81 -21.24
C ALA A 29 6.07 11.25 -20.85
N SER A 30 7.26 11.41 -20.24
CA SER A 30 7.76 12.73 -19.85
C SER A 30 8.27 13.51 -21.07
N PRO A 31 7.89 14.80 -21.23
CA PRO A 31 8.50 15.65 -22.25
C PRO A 31 10.02 15.71 -21.99
N ALA A 32 10.81 15.23 -22.96
CA ALA A 32 12.26 15.20 -22.87
C ALA A 32 12.81 16.64 -22.72
N GLY A 33 13.00 17.10 -21.49
CA GLY A 33 13.43 18.49 -21.24
C GLY A 33 13.43 18.96 -19.79
N HIS A 34 12.74 18.29 -18.86
CA HIS A 34 12.82 18.69 -17.45
C HIS A 34 14.03 18.06 -16.77
N GLY A 35 15.07 18.86 -16.53
CA GLY A 35 16.17 18.45 -15.66
C GLY A 35 15.65 18.18 -14.24
N PHE A 36 15.77 16.94 -13.77
CA PHE A 36 15.43 16.60 -12.39
C PHE A 36 16.42 17.28 -11.44
N GLY A 37 15.93 18.22 -10.62
CA GLY A 37 16.73 18.85 -9.57
C GLY A 37 17.18 17.84 -8.51
N LEU A 38 18.21 18.19 -7.74
CA LEU A 38 18.77 17.34 -6.68
C LEU A 38 17.69 16.84 -5.68
N GLY A 39 16.68 17.68 -5.39
CA GLY A 39 15.56 17.34 -4.52
C GLY A 39 14.70 16.17 -5.03
N VAL A 40 14.51 16.06 -6.35
CA VAL A 40 13.75 14.95 -6.94
C VAL A 40 14.55 13.65 -6.82
N TRP A 41 15.86 13.69 -7.08
CA TRP A 41 16.73 12.53 -6.90
C TRP A 41 16.74 12.03 -5.45
N THR A 42 16.83 12.94 -4.49
CA THR A 42 16.75 12.56 -3.06
C THR A 42 15.40 11.95 -2.72
N ALA A 43 14.29 12.49 -3.23
CA ALA A 43 12.96 11.94 -2.99
C ALA A 43 12.79 10.54 -3.61
N LEU A 44 13.30 10.33 -4.83
CA LEU A 44 13.27 9.02 -5.51
C LEU A 44 14.08 7.96 -4.74
N VAL A 45 15.27 8.32 -4.24
CA VAL A 45 16.09 7.42 -3.43
C VAL A 45 15.39 7.07 -2.12
N LEU A 46 14.83 8.06 -1.43
CA LEU A 46 14.10 7.83 -0.18
C LEU A 46 12.86 6.96 -0.40
N LEU A 47 12.08 7.23 -1.46
CA LEU A 47 10.93 6.41 -1.85
C LEU A 47 11.33 4.96 -2.15
N GLY A 48 12.43 4.77 -2.88
CA GLY A 48 12.97 3.45 -3.18
C GLY A 48 13.35 2.68 -1.92
N ILE A 49 14.08 3.31 -0.99
CA ILE A 49 14.47 2.69 0.28
C ILE A 49 13.23 2.37 1.14
N SER A 50 12.30 3.31 1.29
CA SER A 50 11.10 3.10 2.11
C SER A 50 10.21 1.98 1.53
N SER A 51 10.06 1.94 0.21
CA SER A 51 9.30 0.90 -0.48
C SER A 51 9.93 -0.48 -0.32
N GLY A 52 11.26 -0.58 -0.51
CA GLY A 52 12.00 -1.83 -0.31
C GLY A 52 11.91 -2.34 1.13
N LEU A 53 12.05 -1.44 2.11
CA LEU A 53 11.93 -1.80 3.53
C LEU A 53 10.51 -2.27 3.87
N ALA A 54 9.48 -1.54 3.41
CA ALA A 54 8.09 -1.93 3.60
C ALA A 54 7.81 -3.32 3.00
N HIS A 55 8.35 -3.59 1.81
CA HIS A 55 8.19 -4.88 1.15
C HIS A 55 8.85 -6.03 1.93
N CYS A 56 10.07 -5.84 2.45
CA CYS A 56 10.74 -6.84 3.29
C CYS A 56 9.91 -7.19 4.53
N VAL A 57 9.31 -6.20 5.18
CA VAL A 57 8.42 -6.41 6.33
C VAL A 57 7.14 -7.15 5.89
N TYR A 58 6.59 -6.80 4.73
CA TYR A 58 5.36 -7.37 4.19
C TYR A 58 5.51 -8.87 3.88
N VAL A 59 6.59 -9.24 3.19
CA VAL A 59 6.93 -10.64 2.89
C VAL A 59 7.08 -11.44 4.19
N ARG A 60 7.74 -10.85 5.20
CA ARG A 60 7.90 -11.51 6.51
C ARG A 60 6.57 -11.65 7.25
N ALA A 61 5.65 -10.69 7.11
CA ALA A 61 4.33 -10.76 7.73
C ALA A 61 3.47 -11.91 7.17
N TYR A 62 3.51 -12.13 5.85
CA TYR A 62 2.84 -13.31 5.25
C TYR A 62 3.49 -14.64 5.60
N ALA A 63 4.79 -14.65 5.89
CA ALA A 63 5.46 -15.86 6.37
C ALA A 63 5.04 -16.23 7.81
N LEU A 64 4.61 -15.24 8.61
CA LEU A 64 4.27 -15.41 10.03
C LEU A 64 2.77 -15.59 10.30
N ALA A 65 1.89 -15.07 9.44
CA ALA A 65 0.45 -15.14 9.65
C ALA A 65 -0.31 -15.55 8.37
N PRO A 66 -1.42 -16.29 8.50
CA PRO A 66 -2.24 -16.68 7.35
C PRO A 66 -2.80 -15.44 6.64
N VAL A 67 -2.81 -15.48 5.30
CA VAL A 67 -3.24 -14.37 4.43
C VAL A 67 -4.60 -13.78 4.83
N SER A 68 -5.53 -14.61 5.31
CA SER A 68 -6.87 -14.17 5.77
C SER A 68 -6.83 -13.24 7.00
N ALA A 69 -5.79 -13.29 7.81
CA ALA A 69 -5.57 -12.39 8.93
C ALA A 69 -4.95 -11.05 8.49
N LEU A 70 -4.21 -11.03 7.36
CA LEU A 70 -3.62 -9.79 6.81
C LEU A 70 -4.59 -8.99 5.93
N ALA A 71 -5.59 -9.63 5.31
CA ALA A 71 -6.59 -8.94 4.49
C ALA A 71 -7.25 -7.72 5.18
N PRO A 72 -7.67 -7.79 6.46
CA PRO A 72 -8.04 -6.63 7.29
C PRO A 72 -7.10 -5.43 7.20
N TYR A 73 -5.79 -5.69 7.25
CA TYR A 73 -4.75 -4.68 7.34
C TYR A 73 -4.58 -3.94 6.00
N GLU A 74 -4.66 -4.66 4.89
CA GLU A 74 -4.64 -4.09 3.54
C GLU A 74 -5.76 -3.06 3.34
N TYR A 75 -6.97 -3.33 3.86
CA TYR A 75 -8.07 -2.37 3.76
C TYR A 75 -7.82 -1.09 4.56
N THR A 76 -7.03 -1.14 5.64
CA THR A 76 -6.67 0.07 6.39
C THR A 76 -5.74 1.00 5.60
N MET A 77 -4.97 0.48 4.62
CA MET A 77 -4.15 1.33 3.75
C MET A 77 -5.00 2.31 2.94
N LEU A 78 -6.25 1.98 2.59
CA LEU A 78 -7.16 2.90 1.91
C LEU A 78 -7.52 4.10 2.79
N VAL A 79 -7.70 3.89 4.10
CA VAL A 79 -7.94 4.97 5.07
C VAL A 79 -6.72 5.87 5.15
N TRP A 80 -5.54 5.28 5.38
CA TRP A 80 -4.29 6.03 5.51
C TRP A 80 -3.92 6.77 4.22
N GLY A 81 -4.20 6.18 3.06
CA GLY A 81 -4.02 6.83 1.76
C GLY A 81 -4.90 8.07 1.60
N GLY A 82 -6.17 8.01 2.04
CA GLY A 82 -7.05 9.17 2.04
C GLY A 82 -6.59 10.29 2.98
N ILE A 83 -6.14 9.93 4.19
CA ILE A 83 -5.60 10.89 5.17
C ILE A 83 -4.32 11.54 4.65
N ALA A 84 -3.38 10.75 4.13
CA ALA A 84 -2.12 11.25 3.57
C ALA A 84 -2.38 12.11 2.33
N GLY A 85 -3.34 11.74 1.49
CA GLY A 85 -3.77 12.53 0.33
C GLY A 85 -4.23 13.93 0.74
N PHE A 86 -5.12 14.01 1.74
CA PHE A 86 -5.59 15.27 2.29
C PHE A 86 -4.46 16.10 2.90
N LEU A 87 -3.58 15.49 3.69
CA LEU A 87 -2.51 16.21 4.41
C LEU A 87 -1.39 16.70 3.49
N VAL A 88 -0.99 15.91 2.49
CA VAL A 88 0.16 16.21 1.62
C VAL A 88 -0.24 17.11 0.45
N PHE A 89 -1.40 16.87 -0.15
CA PHE A 89 -1.83 17.58 -1.37
C PHE A 89 -2.86 18.68 -1.07
N SER A 90 -3.31 18.84 0.18
CA SER A 90 -4.35 19.80 0.59
C SER A 90 -5.62 19.71 -0.27
N GLU A 91 -5.86 18.52 -0.83
CA GLU A 91 -6.93 18.29 -1.79
C GLU A 91 -8.23 18.11 -1.01
N VAL A 92 -9.12 19.12 -1.09
CA VAL A 92 -10.37 19.11 -0.34
C VAL A 92 -11.28 18.02 -0.92
N PRO A 93 -11.64 16.99 -0.14
CA PRO A 93 -12.43 15.87 -0.63
C PRO A 93 -13.78 16.35 -1.17
N SER A 94 -14.07 16.06 -2.43
CA SER A 94 -15.42 16.28 -2.97
C SER A 94 -16.44 15.35 -2.30
N TRP A 95 -17.73 15.60 -2.48
CA TRP A 95 -18.79 14.74 -1.91
C TRP A 95 -18.68 13.26 -2.24
N THR A 96 -18.13 12.90 -3.41
CA THR A 96 -17.89 11.50 -3.76
C THR A 96 -16.74 10.90 -2.93
N THR A 97 -15.69 11.66 -2.67
CA THR A 97 -14.57 11.26 -1.80
C THR A 97 -15.03 11.11 -0.35
N LEU A 98 -15.91 11.99 0.13
CA LEU A 98 -16.47 11.91 1.49
C LEU A 98 -17.37 10.67 1.65
N ALA A 99 -18.19 10.36 0.63
CA ALA A 99 -19.00 9.15 0.60
C ALA A 99 -18.13 7.88 0.59
N GLY A 100 -17.07 7.86 -0.22
CA GLY A 100 -16.07 6.79 -0.21
C GLY A 100 -15.39 6.63 1.15
N ALA A 101 -14.98 7.74 1.77
CA ALA A 101 -14.37 7.75 3.10
C ALA A 101 -15.32 7.20 4.18
N ALA A 102 -16.62 7.54 4.11
CA ALA A 102 -17.63 7.00 5.03
C ALA A 102 -17.79 5.47 4.89
N VAL A 103 -17.78 4.95 3.65
CA VAL A 103 -17.83 3.49 3.39
C VAL A 103 -16.60 2.80 3.97
N ILE A 104 -15.41 3.35 3.74
CA ILE A 104 -14.16 2.77 4.26
C ILE A 104 -14.13 2.84 5.80
N ALA A 105 -14.54 3.96 6.40
CA ALA A 105 -14.64 4.11 7.87
C ALA A 105 -15.61 3.09 8.47
N SER A 106 -16.76 2.86 7.81
CA SER A 106 -17.75 1.85 8.22
C SER A 106 -17.20 0.43 8.15
N ALA A 107 -16.45 0.11 7.08
CA ALA A 107 -15.79 -1.18 6.92
C ALA A 107 -14.71 -1.41 7.98
N GLY A 108 -13.91 -0.40 8.30
CA GLY A 108 -12.91 -0.46 9.38
C GLY A 108 -13.55 -0.70 10.74
N LEU A 109 -14.65 0.00 11.05
CA LEU A 109 -15.38 -0.17 12.31
C LEU A 109 -16.04 -1.54 12.41
N TYR A 110 -16.60 -2.05 11.30
CA TYR A 110 -17.16 -3.40 11.22
C TYR A 110 -16.08 -4.47 11.47
N ASN A 111 -14.88 -4.27 10.91
CA ASN A 111 -13.81 -5.24 11.07
C ASN A 111 -13.29 -5.29 12.52
N LEU A 112 -13.14 -4.12 13.16
CA LEU A 112 -12.81 -4.04 14.60
C LEU A 112 -13.89 -4.70 15.47
N HIS A 113 -15.17 -4.51 15.11
CA HIS A 113 -16.28 -5.16 15.81
C HIS A 113 -16.26 -6.69 15.61
N ARG A 114 -15.95 -7.17 14.40
CA ARG A 114 -15.83 -8.59 14.08
C ARG A 114 -14.69 -9.25 14.83
N GLU A 115 -13.53 -8.58 14.92
CA GLU A 115 -12.38 -9.06 15.69
C GLU A 115 -12.69 -9.16 17.18
N ARG A 116 -13.40 -8.16 17.75
CA ARG A 116 -13.88 -8.23 19.14
C ARG A 116 -14.81 -9.42 19.38
N LYS A 117 -15.68 -9.73 18.43
CA LYS A 117 -16.61 -10.86 18.50
C LYS A 117 -15.93 -12.23 18.39
N LEU A 118 -14.82 -12.31 17.66
CA LEU A 118 -13.99 -13.52 17.54
C LEU A 118 -13.02 -13.68 18.73
N ALA A 119 -12.69 -12.57 19.40
CA ALA A 119 -11.85 -12.54 20.59
C ALA A 119 -12.61 -12.82 21.91
N GLU A 120 -13.88 -13.22 21.85
CA GLU A 120 -14.60 -13.86 22.96
C GLU A 120 -14.57 -15.40 22.81
N PRO A 121 -13.52 -16.11 23.28
CA PRO A 121 -13.62 -17.52 23.56
C PRO A 121 -14.29 -17.72 24.93
N GLY A 122 -15.61 -17.98 24.90
CA GLY A 122 -16.35 -18.57 26.02
C GLY A 122 -16.93 -17.59 27.04
N ALA A 123 -18.25 -17.42 26.98
CA ALA A 123 -19.09 -17.45 28.17
C ALA A 123 -19.75 -18.83 28.23
#